data_AF-A0A2H5ZXH5-F1
#
_entry.id   AF-A0A2H5ZXH5-F1
#
_cell.length_a   1.000
_cell.length_b   1.000
_cell.length_c   1.000
_cell.angle_alpha   90.00
_cell.angle_beta   90.00
_cell.angle_gamma   90.00
#
_symmetry.space_group_name_H-M   'P 1'
#
loop_
_entity.id
_entity.type
_entity.pdbx_description
1 polymer ?
#
loop_
_entity_poly.entity_id
_entity_poly.type
_entity_poly.pdbx_seq_one_letter_code
_entity_poly.pdbx_strand_id
1 'polypeptide(L)'
;MTDRLLPEAEPHPEVFARLVEALDLLAGADPAVAACWYALRLFDALGYRPSTDRCASCGRTLPEGAAWSPRWGGFACVRCAGDDPRAARLGGEAAAAVRFLLRAGPSEAPHLRLSARAAARLEAAVVSYAEARVEAPLRAARVLRTLEP
;
A
#
# COMPACT_ATOMS: atom_id res chain seq x y z
N MET A 1 6.61 -3.36 -11.08
CA MET A 1 5.42 -3.41 -10.19
C MET A 1 4.15 -3.12 -10.97
N THR A 2 4.05 -1.98 -11.66
CA THR A 2 2.87 -1.60 -12.49
C THR A 2 2.46 -2.68 -13.48
N ASP A 3 3.41 -3.19 -14.26
CA ASP A 3 3.20 -4.20 -15.31
C ASP A 3 2.63 -5.55 -14.80
N ARG A 4 2.84 -5.87 -13.51
CA ARG A 4 2.34 -7.11 -12.89
C ARG A 4 0.98 -6.94 -12.20
N LEU A 5 0.53 -5.71 -12.02
CA LEU A 5 -0.71 -5.37 -11.32
C LEU A 5 -1.82 -4.92 -12.26
N LEU A 6 -1.49 -4.58 -13.51
CA LEU A 6 -2.44 -4.20 -14.53
C LEU A 6 -2.62 -5.34 -15.55
N PRO A 7 -3.85 -5.59 -16.04
CA PRO A 7 -4.07 -6.42 -17.21
C PRO A 7 -3.33 -5.85 -18.44
N GLU A 8 -2.79 -6.72 -19.29
CA GLU A 8 -2.21 -6.29 -20.57
C GLU A 8 -3.29 -5.69 -21.49
N ALA A 9 -2.91 -4.67 -22.25
CA ALA A 9 -3.72 -4.02 -23.30
C ALA A 9 -5.00 -3.27 -22.86
N GLU A 10 -5.17 -2.99 -21.57
CA GLU A 10 -6.28 -2.16 -21.08
C GLU A 10 -5.81 -0.74 -20.68
N PRO A 11 -6.41 0.33 -21.22
CA PRO A 11 -6.00 1.68 -20.89
C PRO A 11 -6.39 2.05 -19.46
N HIS A 12 -5.40 2.49 -18.67
CA HIS A 12 -5.60 3.04 -17.32
C HIS A 12 -5.04 4.47 -17.23
N PRO A 13 -5.76 5.48 -17.79
CA PRO A 13 -5.28 6.86 -17.84
C PRO A 13 -4.95 7.45 -16.45
N GLU A 14 -5.74 7.10 -15.43
CA GLU A 14 -5.49 7.56 -14.06
C GLU A 14 -4.19 7.02 -13.47
N VAL A 15 -3.84 5.76 -13.77
CA VAL A 15 -2.58 5.16 -13.33
C VAL A 15 -1.40 5.78 -14.05
N PHE A 16 -1.53 6.02 -15.36
CA PHE A 16 -0.50 6.70 -16.15
C PHE A 16 -0.25 8.12 -15.64
N ALA A 17 -1.30 8.90 -15.36
CA ALA A 17 -1.18 10.24 -14.78
C ALA A 17 -0.41 10.19 -13.44
N ARG A 18 -0.72 9.23 -12.57
CA ARG A 18 0.00 9.07 -11.29
C ARG A 18 1.44 8.63 -11.46
N LEU A 19 1.76 7.87 -12.52
CA LEU A 19 3.13 7.51 -12.84
C LEU A 19 3.93 8.73 -13.28
N VAL A 20 3.34 9.59 -14.13
CA VAL A 20 3.98 10.85 -14.55
C VAL A 20 4.22 11.75 -13.33
N GLU A 21 3.21 11.94 -12.48
CA GLU A 21 3.36 12.70 -11.22
C GLU A 21 4.52 12.13 -10.39
N ALA A 22 4.63 10.81 -10.25
CA ALA A 22 5.70 10.17 -9.50
C ALA A 22 7.09 10.37 -10.10
N LEU A 23 7.20 10.35 -11.44
CA LEU A 23 8.45 10.63 -12.13
C LEU A 23 8.89 12.08 -11.89
N ASP A 24 7.95 13.02 -11.86
CA ASP A 24 8.24 14.43 -11.53
C ASP A 24 8.73 14.57 -10.07
N LEU A 25 8.22 13.76 -9.14
CA LEU A 25 8.70 13.75 -7.75
C LEU A 25 10.18 13.37 -7.65
N LEU A 26 10.72 12.56 -8.57
CA LEU A 26 12.13 12.16 -8.54
C LEU A 26 13.08 13.36 -8.69
N ALA A 27 12.62 14.49 -9.22
CA ALA A 27 13.43 15.70 -9.33
C ALA A 27 13.72 16.39 -7.98
N GLY A 28 12.96 16.09 -6.92
CA GLY A 28 13.10 16.77 -5.63
C GLY A 28 12.85 15.93 -4.37
N ALA A 29 12.39 14.69 -4.52
CA ALA A 29 12.16 13.74 -3.43
C ALA A 29 13.27 12.68 -3.36
N ASP A 30 13.35 12.02 -2.21
CA ASP A 30 14.06 10.74 -2.10
C ASP A 30 13.39 9.72 -3.06
N PRO A 31 14.15 9.02 -3.93
CA PRO A 31 13.60 8.06 -4.87
C PRO A 31 12.74 6.96 -4.21
N ALA A 32 13.10 6.51 -3.01
CA ALA A 32 12.32 5.51 -2.28
C ALA A 32 10.97 6.08 -1.84
N VAL A 33 10.92 7.35 -1.44
CA VAL A 33 9.67 8.04 -1.08
C VAL A 33 8.78 8.22 -2.31
N ALA A 34 9.33 8.65 -3.44
CA ALA A 34 8.58 8.79 -4.70
C ALA A 34 8.01 7.43 -5.17
N ALA A 35 8.82 6.37 -5.13
CA ALA A 35 8.39 5.02 -5.49
C ALA A 35 7.29 4.49 -4.54
N CYS A 36 7.45 4.68 -3.23
CA CYS A 36 6.45 4.27 -2.24
C CYS A 36 5.15 5.06 -2.37
N TRP A 37 5.24 6.38 -2.63
CA TRP A 37 4.07 7.21 -2.89
C TRP A 37 3.29 6.69 -4.10
N TYR A 38 3.98 6.51 -5.23
CA TYR A 38 3.39 5.97 -6.44
C TYR A 38 2.71 4.62 -6.19
N ALA A 39 3.39 3.70 -5.50
CA ALA A 39 2.84 2.39 -5.18
C ALA A 39 1.54 2.48 -4.38
N LEU A 40 1.51 3.34 -3.36
CA LEU A 40 0.33 3.57 -2.54
C LEU A 40 -0.80 4.26 -3.31
N ARG A 41 -0.50 5.09 -4.32
CA ARG A 41 -1.50 5.66 -5.25
C ARG A 41 -2.02 4.59 -6.22
N LEU A 42 -1.15 3.73 -6.73
CA LEU A 42 -1.51 2.61 -7.58
C LEU A 42 -2.45 1.64 -6.84
N PHE A 43 -2.13 1.27 -5.60
CA PHE A 43 -3.02 0.43 -4.81
C PHE A 43 -4.39 1.09 -4.60
N ASP A 44 -4.43 2.40 -4.37
CA ASP A 44 -5.69 3.12 -4.21
C ASP A 44 -6.54 3.06 -5.50
N ALA A 45 -5.93 3.39 -6.64
CA ALA A 45 -6.58 3.36 -7.95
C ALA A 45 -7.11 1.96 -8.33
N LEU A 46 -6.45 0.90 -7.87
CA LEU A 46 -6.87 -0.49 -8.10
C LEU A 46 -7.88 -1.01 -7.07
N GLY A 47 -8.42 -0.16 -6.20
CA GLY A 47 -9.38 -0.56 -5.14
C GLY A 47 -8.73 -1.36 -4.01
N TYR A 48 -7.41 -1.30 -3.91
CA TYR A 48 -6.54 -2.03 -2.99
C TYR A 48 -5.99 -1.15 -1.88
N ARG A 49 -6.60 0.02 -1.64
CA ARG A 49 -6.17 0.99 -0.62
C ARG A 49 -5.94 0.31 0.75
N PRO A 50 -4.74 0.41 1.34
CA PRO A 50 -4.48 -0.13 2.66
C PRO A 50 -5.33 0.52 3.77
N SER A 51 -5.85 -0.30 4.70
CA SER A 51 -6.51 0.20 5.91
C SER A 51 -5.48 0.64 6.94
N THR A 52 -5.59 1.89 7.45
CA THR A 52 -4.61 2.46 8.38
C THR A 52 -5.13 2.88 9.75
N ASP A 53 -6.45 2.95 9.89
CA ASP A 53 -7.10 3.52 11.08
C ASP A 53 -7.86 2.46 11.87
N ARG A 54 -8.26 1.38 11.19
CA ARG A 54 -8.93 0.21 11.74
C ARG A 54 -8.22 -1.06 11.29
N CYS A 55 -8.34 -2.11 12.10
CA CYS A 55 -7.84 -3.44 11.76
C CYS A 55 -8.44 -3.90 10.44
N ALA A 56 -7.59 -4.19 9.46
CA ALA A 56 -8.01 -4.60 8.12
C ALA A 56 -8.75 -5.96 8.10
N SER A 57 -8.61 -6.76 9.17
CA SER A 57 -9.30 -8.04 9.34
C SER A 57 -10.63 -7.92 10.10
N CYS A 58 -10.66 -7.28 11.27
CA CYS A 58 -11.83 -7.28 12.15
C CYS A 58 -12.50 -5.90 12.36
N GLY A 59 -12.02 -4.84 11.72
CA GLY A 59 -12.65 -3.50 11.75
C GLY A 59 -12.55 -2.72 13.07
N ARG A 60 -12.01 -3.32 14.14
CA ARG A 60 -11.77 -2.64 15.42
C ARG A 60 -10.69 -1.55 15.29
N THR A 61 -10.76 -0.54 16.16
CA THR A 61 -9.71 0.47 16.31
C THR A 61 -8.36 -0.20 16.57
N LEU A 62 -7.31 0.34 15.95
CA LEU A 62 -5.97 -0.23 16.08
C LEU A 62 -5.40 0.04 17.48
N PRO A 63 -5.05 -1.01 18.24
CA PRO A 63 -4.38 -0.84 19.52
C PRO A 63 -2.90 -0.50 19.33
N GLU A 64 -2.22 -0.15 20.41
CA GLU A 64 -0.76 -0.17 20.44
C GLU A 64 -0.22 -1.54 20.02
N GLY A 65 0.89 -1.52 19.28
CA GLY A 65 1.51 -2.75 18.78
C GLY A 65 0.81 -3.39 17.58
N ALA A 66 -0.14 -2.70 16.93
CA ALA A 66 -0.63 -3.08 15.61
C ALA A 66 0.53 -3.30 14.62
N ALA A 67 0.36 -4.29 13.75
CA ALA A 67 1.35 -4.67 12.75
C ALA A 67 0.80 -4.43 11.34
N TRP A 68 1.69 -4.13 10.41
CA TRP A 68 1.38 -4.12 8.99
C TRP A 68 1.21 -5.56 8.50
N SER A 69 0.06 -5.89 7.93
CA SER A 69 -0.29 -7.20 7.41
C SER A 69 -0.65 -7.09 5.93
N PRO A 70 0.24 -7.54 5.02
CA PRO A 70 -0.06 -7.64 3.60
C PRO A 70 -1.30 -8.49 3.32
N ARG A 71 -1.44 -9.61 4.06
CA ARG A 71 -2.56 -10.55 3.92
C ARG A 71 -3.91 -9.89 4.19
N TRP A 72 -4.03 -9.15 5.30
CA TRP A 72 -5.30 -8.53 5.69
C TRP A 72 -5.54 -7.20 4.98
N GLY A 73 -4.51 -6.62 4.36
CA GLY A 73 -4.66 -5.44 3.54
C GLY A 73 -4.46 -4.13 4.28
N GLY A 74 -3.58 -4.11 5.26
CA GLY A 74 -3.13 -2.89 5.93
C GLY A 74 -2.71 -3.19 7.36
N PHE A 75 -2.95 -2.27 8.28
CA PHE A 75 -2.68 -2.53 9.69
C PHE A 75 -3.70 -3.51 10.29
N ALA A 76 -3.20 -4.46 11.07
CA ALA A 76 -3.97 -5.45 11.81
C ALA A 76 -3.67 -5.33 13.31
N CYS A 77 -4.68 -5.56 14.15
CA CYS A 77 -4.48 -5.67 15.59
C CYS A 77 -3.65 -6.92 15.92
N VAL A 78 -3.04 -6.96 17.10
CA VAL A 78 -2.12 -8.03 17.52
C VAL A 78 -2.70 -9.43 17.31
N ARG A 79 -3.98 -9.63 17.64
CA ARG A 79 -4.67 -10.91 17.44
C ARG A 79 -4.72 -11.31 15.97
N CYS A 80 -5.23 -10.44 15.09
CA CYS A 80 -5.37 -10.75 13.67
C CYS A 80 -4.02 -10.82 12.94
N ALA A 81 -3.02 -10.06 13.41
CA ALA A 81 -1.67 -10.11 12.89
C ALA A 81 -0.98 -11.45 13.17
N GLY A 82 -1.34 -12.15 14.25
CA GLY A 82 -0.82 -13.49 14.55
C GLY A 82 -1.14 -14.54 13.48
N ASP A 83 -2.19 -14.32 12.68
CA ASP A 83 -2.58 -15.19 11.57
C ASP A 83 -1.85 -14.87 10.26
N ASP A 84 -0.99 -13.86 10.23
CA ASP A 84 -0.19 -13.49 9.06
C ASP A 84 1.31 -13.59 9.36
N PRO A 85 2.00 -14.65 8.90
CA PRO A 85 3.44 -14.81 9.08
C PRO A 85 4.29 -13.69 8.47
N ARG A 86 3.74 -12.93 7.52
CA ARG A 86 4.41 -11.76 6.91
C ARG A 86 4.09 -10.46 7.65
N ALA A 87 3.33 -10.50 8.75
CA ALA A 87 3.00 -9.30 9.50
C ALA A 87 4.24 -8.70 10.18
N ALA A 88 4.42 -7.39 10.03
CA ALA A 88 5.61 -6.68 10.50
C ALA A 88 5.27 -5.43 11.30
N ARG A 89 6.01 -5.19 12.39
CA ARG A 89 5.93 -3.94 13.15
C ARG A 89 6.79 -2.87 12.47
N LEU A 90 6.15 -1.86 11.89
CA LEU A 90 6.84 -0.76 11.20
C LEU A 90 7.51 0.23 12.18
N GLY A 91 7.01 0.31 13.41
CA GLY A 91 7.34 1.41 14.33
C GLY A 91 6.61 2.70 13.95
N GLY A 92 6.66 3.70 14.84
CA GLY A 92 5.85 4.91 14.72
C GLY A 92 6.12 5.73 13.45
N GLU A 93 7.39 5.97 13.14
CA GLU A 93 7.80 6.82 12.01
C GLU A 93 7.37 6.24 10.65
N ALA A 94 7.71 4.98 10.36
CA ALA A 94 7.29 4.32 9.11
C ALA A 94 5.77 4.13 9.02
N ALA A 95 5.09 3.86 10.14
CA ALA A 95 3.63 3.78 10.15
C ALA A 95 2.97 5.15 9.87
N ALA A 96 3.53 6.23 10.39
CA ALA A 96 3.11 7.59 10.06
C ALA A 96 3.38 7.93 8.60
N ALA A 97 4.52 7.49 8.05
CA ALA A 97 4.86 7.66 6.64
C ALA A 97 3.84 7.01 5.70
N VAL A 98 3.45 5.74 5.95
CA VAL A 98 2.39 5.06 5.17
C VAL A 98 1.09 5.87 5.21
N ARG A 99 0.67 6.30 6.39
CA ARG A 99 -0.56 7.10 6.57
C ARG A 99 -0.50 8.44 5.83
N PHE A 100 0.65 9.11 5.92
CA PHE A 100 0.88 10.38 5.26
C PHE A 100 0.84 10.21 3.73
N LEU A 101 1.63 9.28 3.17
CA LEU A 101 1.71 9.07 1.72
C LEU A 101 0.39 8.59 1.10
N LEU A 102 -0.48 7.93 1.86
CA LEU A 102 -1.83 7.58 1.41
C LEU A 102 -2.80 8.77 1.27
N ARG A 103 -2.44 9.94 1.82
CA ARG A 103 -3.24 11.18 1.75
C ARG A 103 -2.52 12.30 1.01
N ALA A 104 -1.19 12.31 1.05
CA ALA A 104 -0.36 13.34 0.48
C ALA A 104 -0.54 13.44 -1.04
N GLY A 105 -0.71 14.66 -1.52
CA GLY A 105 -0.59 15.00 -2.93
C GLY A 105 0.87 15.01 -3.41
N PRO A 106 1.08 15.16 -4.73
CA PRO A 106 2.41 15.20 -5.32
C PRO A 106 3.26 16.37 -4.81
N SER A 107 2.67 17.52 -4.45
CA SER A 107 3.44 18.63 -3.87
C SER A 107 3.91 18.37 -2.43
N GLU A 108 3.24 17.48 -1.69
CA GLU A 108 3.49 17.25 -0.26
C GLU A 108 4.48 16.11 -0.02
N ALA A 109 4.40 15.03 -0.82
CA ALA A 109 5.23 13.85 -0.67
C ALA A 109 6.75 14.12 -0.67
N PRO A 110 7.31 15.03 -1.51
CA PRO A 110 8.74 15.34 -1.53
C PRO A 110 9.28 15.94 -0.24
N HIS A 111 8.43 16.51 0.60
CA HIS A 111 8.83 17.12 1.87
C HIS A 111 8.95 16.12 3.01
N LEU A 112 8.53 14.86 2.81
CA LEU A 112 8.71 13.82 3.80
C LEU A 112 10.20 13.55 4.02
N ARG A 113 10.60 13.54 5.29
CA ARG A 113 11.95 13.18 5.73
C ARG A 113 11.83 12.01 6.69
N LEU A 114 12.61 10.97 6.45
CA LEU A 114 12.61 9.74 7.23
C LEU A 114 14.02 9.41 7.66
N SER A 115 14.15 8.81 8.84
CA SER A 115 15.36 8.07 9.19
C SER A 115 15.59 6.92 8.20
N ALA A 116 16.85 6.54 7.97
CA ALA A 116 17.18 5.41 7.09
C ALA A 116 16.45 4.12 7.51
N ARG A 117 16.27 3.90 8.81
CA ARG A 117 15.51 2.78 9.35
C ARG A 117 14.03 2.85 9.00
N ALA A 118 13.42 4.03 9.05
CA ALA A 118 12.01 4.20 8.70
C ALA A 118 11.79 4.08 7.18
N ALA A 119 12.70 4.61 6.36
CA ALA A 119 12.66 4.45 4.90
C ALA A 119 12.70 2.97 4.50
N ALA A 120 13.66 2.20 5.02
CA ALA A 120 13.77 0.76 4.72
C ALA A 120 12.52 -0.03 5.15
N ARG A 121 11.90 0.33 6.29
CA ARG A 121 10.67 -0.31 6.76
C ARG A 121 9.44 0.07 5.93
N LEU A 122 9.35 1.32 5.49
CA LEU A 122 8.30 1.78 4.59
C LEU A 122 8.39 1.02 3.27
N GLU A 123 9.59 0.94 2.69
CA GLU A 123 9.82 0.22 1.43
C GLU A 123 9.44 -1.26 1.56
N ALA A 124 9.92 -1.95 2.59
CA ALA A 124 9.57 -3.35 2.85
C ALA A 124 8.05 -3.56 3.05
N ALA A 125 7.36 -2.60 3.69
CA ALA A 125 5.91 -2.65 3.86
C ALA A 125 5.17 -2.53 2.52
N VAL A 126 5.60 -1.61 1.66
CA VAL A 126 5.01 -1.37 0.34
C VAL A 126 5.26 -2.57 -0.59
N VAL A 127 6.49 -3.08 -0.61
CA VAL A 127 6.87 -4.25 -1.44
C VAL A 127 6.09 -5.49 -1.03
N SER A 128 6.08 -5.82 0.27
CA SER A 128 5.32 -6.99 0.77
C SER A 128 3.82 -6.88 0.48
N TYR A 129 3.27 -5.66 0.48
CA TYR A 129 1.89 -5.41 0.09
C TYR A 129 1.65 -5.63 -1.40
N ALA A 130 2.56 -5.15 -2.26
CA ALA A 130 2.49 -5.37 -3.70
C ALA A 130 2.48 -6.86 -4.03
N GLU A 131 3.40 -7.63 -3.44
CA GLU A 131 3.52 -9.08 -3.64
C GLU A 131 2.23 -9.81 -3.26
N ALA A 132 1.64 -9.47 -2.11
CA ALA A 132 0.37 -10.06 -1.66
C ALA A 132 -0.81 -9.74 -2.59
N ARG A 133 -0.71 -8.73 -3.46
CA ARG A 133 -1.75 -8.36 -4.44
C ARG A 133 -1.54 -8.95 -5.82
N VAL A 134 -0.29 -9.11 -6.24
CA VAL A 134 0.04 -9.85 -7.45
C VAL A 134 -0.38 -11.32 -7.31
N GLU A 135 -0.24 -11.90 -6.12
CA GLU A 135 -0.60 -13.30 -5.82
C GLU A 135 -2.10 -13.49 -5.50
N ALA A 136 -2.89 -12.42 -5.39
CA ALA A 136 -4.30 -12.51 -5.03
C ALA A 136 -5.14 -12.90 -6.26
N PRO A 137 -5.90 -14.02 -6.23
CA PRO A 137 -6.86 -14.29 -7.30
C PRO A 137 -7.87 -13.14 -7.36
N LEU A 138 -8.04 -12.56 -8.55
CA LEU A 138 -8.93 -11.43 -8.82
C LEU A 138 -10.27 -11.62 -8.10
N ARG A 139 -10.55 -10.79 -7.10
CA ARG A 139 -11.78 -10.91 -6.29
C ARG A 139 -13.04 -10.80 -7.17
N ALA A 140 -12.98 -10.07 -8.28
CA ALA A 140 -14.05 -9.97 -9.27
C ALA A 140 -14.42 -11.33 -9.89
N ALA A 141 -13.44 -12.20 -10.16
CA ALA A 141 -13.68 -13.54 -10.69
C ALA A 141 -14.42 -14.44 -9.67
N ARG A 142 -14.38 -14.09 -8.38
CA ARG A 142 -15.09 -14.85 -7.34
C ARG A 142 -16.54 -14.42 -7.17
N VAL A 143 -16.83 -13.12 -7.32
CA VAL A 143 -18.19 -12.57 -7.24
C VAL A 143 -19.04 -13.02 -8.43
N LEU A 144 -18.47 -13.01 -9.64
CA LEU A 144 -19.18 -13.44 -10.86
C LEU A 144 -19.60 -14.91 -10.81
N ARG A 145 -18.73 -15.81 -10.33
CA ARG A 145 -19.05 -17.25 -10.19
C ARG A 145 -20.13 -17.57 -9.14
N THR A 146 -20.48 -16.61 -8.30
CA THR A 146 -21.59 -16.73 -7.32
C THR A 146 -22.90 -16.16 -7.82
N LEU A 147 -22.89 -15.49 -8.99
CA LEU A 147 -24.06 -14.88 -9.60
C LEU A 147 -24.52 -15.60 -10.87
N GLU A 148 -23.82 -16.66 -11.29
CA GLU A 148 -24.33 -17.60 -12.28
C GLU A 148 -25.28 -18.59 -11.55
N PRO A 149 -26.57 -18.65 -11.93
CA PRO A 149 -27.56 -19.51 -11.28
C PRO A 149 -27.34 -21.01 -11.54
#